data_AF-V6I163-F1
#
_entry.id   AF-V6I163-F1
#
_cell.length_a   1.000
_cell.length_b   1.000
_cell.length_c   1.000
_cell.angle_alpha   90.00
_cell.angle_beta   90.00
_cell.angle_gamma   90.00
#
_symmetry.space_group_name_H-M   'P 1'
#
loop_
_entity.id
_entity.type
_entity.pdbx_description
1 polymer ?
#
loop_
_entity_poly.entity_id
_entity_poly.type
_entity_poly.pdbx_seq_one_letter_code
_entity_poly.pdbx_strand_id
1 'polypeptide(L)'
;MSAEYDVVVIGAGPGGYVCAIRSAQLGFKTAIIEKRKTLGGTCLNVGCIPSKALLDSSEEYHKALHKLEVHGITVGKVEVDLDKLMNRKDQIVKEVTDGVDFLIGKNKIKRYEGFGKVLSAGKVEVASSGGNKELISAKHIVVATGSVPIDIPGLTVDGKNIITSDHAIDIRKIPKKMIIIGAGVIGLELGSVWARLGTAVTVVEFLPGLISNVDRQMGALLERSLTAQGMEFLFEHKVKGATTTKNGVKVQIEDSKGQSKELEADVVLVAVGRRPFLEGVGLEETGVVLTSRRRIQVDGHFQTSVPGIYAIGDAIDGPMLAHKAEEEGVALAELLAGQSGHVNYNAVPYVIYTWPEMAWVGKGEEELKAAKIEYKTGKSLFRPNARSKAMNEAEGQVKILADKKTDKLLGAFIFGPRASDMVAELAVAMEFGASAEDIARSFHAHPTLAEVIKEAAMAVDKWAIHA
;
A
#
# COMPACT_ATOMS: atom_id res chain seq x y z
N MET A 1 5.57 -38.92 14.81
CA MET A 1 6.30 -38.58 13.55
C MET A 1 5.97 -37.13 13.22
N SER A 2 6.95 -36.27 12.95
CA SER A 2 6.67 -34.91 12.48
C SER A 2 6.07 -34.98 11.07
N ALA A 3 5.09 -34.14 10.77
CA ALA A 3 4.59 -34.01 9.41
C ALA A 3 5.70 -33.43 8.51
N GLU A 4 5.96 -34.07 7.37
CA GLU A 4 7.00 -33.66 6.42
C GLU A 4 6.37 -32.96 5.20
N TYR A 5 6.92 -31.81 4.82
CA TYR A 5 6.51 -30.97 3.70
C TYR A 5 7.69 -30.62 2.80
N ASP A 6 7.43 -30.30 1.54
CA ASP A 6 8.45 -29.71 0.68
C ASP A 6 8.60 -28.21 0.99
N VAL A 7 7.48 -27.51 1.15
CA VAL A 7 7.43 -26.06 1.43
C VAL A 7 6.52 -25.77 2.62
N VAL A 8 7.02 -25.04 3.60
CA VAL A 8 6.23 -24.44 4.68
C VAL A 8 6.31 -22.93 4.57
N VAL A 9 5.16 -22.27 4.54
CA VAL A 9 5.06 -20.81 4.54
C VAL A 9 4.58 -20.31 5.90
N ILE A 10 5.30 -19.38 6.53
CA ILE A 10 4.93 -18.74 7.80
C ILE A 10 4.38 -17.35 7.50
N GLY A 11 3.08 -17.17 7.74
CA GLY A 11 2.31 -15.97 7.43
C GLY A 11 1.46 -16.15 6.18
N ALA A 12 0.19 -15.78 6.27
CA ALA A 12 -0.77 -15.90 5.17
C ALA A 12 -1.26 -14.55 4.65
N GLY A 13 -0.38 -13.55 4.60
CA GLY A 13 -0.59 -12.33 3.82
C GLY A 13 -0.45 -12.58 2.31
N PRO A 14 -0.61 -11.53 1.47
CA PRO A 14 -0.52 -11.62 0.00
C PRO A 14 0.64 -12.48 -0.50
N GLY A 15 1.88 -12.16 -0.14
CA GLY A 15 3.03 -12.97 -0.56
C GLY A 15 3.00 -14.41 -0.03
N GLY A 16 2.51 -14.62 1.20
CA GLY A 16 2.50 -15.94 1.83
C GLY A 16 1.48 -16.90 1.18
N TYR A 17 0.21 -16.50 1.07
CA TYR A 17 -0.79 -17.39 0.47
C TYR A 17 -0.56 -17.57 -1.05
N VAL A 18 -0.05 -16.55 -1.76
CA VAL A 18 0.30 -16.69 -3.18
C VAL A 18 1.47 -17.64 -3.36
N CYS A 19 2.54 -17.51 -2.57
CA CYS A 19 3.67 -18.45 -2.58
C CYS A 19 3.20 -19.89 -2.29
N ALA A 20 2.32 -20.07 -1.31
CA ALA A 20 1.79 -21.39 -0.97
C ALA A 20 0.98 -22.01 -2.11
N ILE A 21 0.09 -21.23 -2.73
CA ILE A 21 -0.72 -21.65 -3.89
C ILE A 21 0.20 -22.00 -5.07
N ARG A 22 1.15 -21.13 -5.41
CA ARG A 22 2.05 -21.37 -6.53
C ARG A 22 2.93 -22.60 -6.28
N SER A 23 3.41 -22.79 -5.06
CA SER A 23 4.18 -23.98 -4.67
C SER A 23 3.37 -25.27 -4.87
N ALA A 24 2.12 -25.29 -4.42
CA ALA A 24 1.24 -26.45 -4.59
C ALA A 24 0.93 -26.73 -6.08
N GLN A 25 0.73 -25.69 -6.90
CA GLN A 25 0.54 -25.81 -8.34
C GLN A 25 1.78 -26.41 -9.05
N LEU A 26 2.97 -26.16 -8.52
CA LEU A 26 4.24 -26.69 -9.02
C LEU A 26 4.55 -28.10 -8.48
N GLY A 27 3.62 -28.71 -7.74
CA GLY A 27 3.72 -30.10 -7.28
C GLY A 27 4.31 -30.29 -5.89
N PHE A 28 4.62 -29.22 -5.17
CA PHE A 28 5.12 -29.32 -3.80
C PHE A 28 4.02 -29.72 -2.81
N LYS A 29 4.37 -30.58 -1.85
CA LYS A 29 3.55 -30.77 -0.66
C LYS A 29 3.72 -29.57 0.25
N THR A 30 2.71 -28.70 0.29
CA THR A 30 2.80 -27.39 0.94
C THR A 30 1.94 -27.27 2.19
N ALA A 31 2.46 -26.58 3.20
CA ALA A 31 1.71 -26.11 4.36
C ALA A 31 1.84 -24.60 4.55
N ILE A 32 0.82 -23.99 5.16
CA ILE A 32 0.80 -22.57 5.52
C ILE A 32 0.41 -22.41 6.99
N ILE A 33 1.12 -21.55 7.71
CA ILE A 33 0.91 -21.26 9.13
C ILE A 33 0.43 -19.82 9.28
N GLU A 34 -0.70 -19.62 9.93
CA GLU A 34 -1.25 -18.29 10.22
C GLU A 34 -1.78 -18.23 11.65
N LYS A 35 -1.40 -17.19 12.39
CA LYS A 35 -1.83 -17.00 13.78
C LYS A 35 -3.23 -16.40 13.88
N ARG A 36 -3.68 -15.69 12.84
CA ARG A 36 -5.04 -15.16 12.75
C ARG A 36 -6.03 -16.27 12.41
N LYS A 37 -7.27 -16.07 12.85
CA LYS A 37 -8.40 -16.95 12.52
C LYS A 37 -8.77 -16.89 11.03
N THR A 38 -8.50 -15.79 10.35
CA THR A 38 -8.74 -15.59 8.91
C THR A 38 -7.42 -15.43 8.17
N LEU A 39 -7.36 -15.96 6.95
CA LEU A 39 -6.21 -15.77 6.06
C LEU A 39 -6.23 -14.39 5.40
N GLY A 40 -5.20 -14.06 4.62
CA GLY A 40 -5.09 -12.81 3.87
C GLY A 40 -4.24 -11.72 4.53
N GLY A 41 -3.77 -11.96 5.76
CA GLY A 41 -2.84 -11.09 6.48
C GLY A 41 -3.33 -9.65 6.62
N THR A 42 -2.39 -8.71 6.69
CA THR A 42 -2.68 -7.27 6.87
C THR A 42 -3.57 -6.72 5.76
N CYS A 43 -3.25 -7.00 4.50
CA CYS A 43 -3.90 -6.36 3.35
C CYS A 43 -5.40 -6.64 3.28
N LEU A 44 -5.82 -7.89 3.49
CA LEU A 44 -7.24 -8.27 3.42
C LEU A 44 -7.99 -7.94 4.70
N ASN A 45 -7.38 -8.14 5.88
CA ASN A 45 -8.11 -8.03 7.14
C ASN A 45 -8.14 -6.61 7.71
N VAL A 46 -7.05 -5.85 7.61
CA VAL A 46 -6.87 -4.56 8.32
C VAL A 46 -6.12 -3.50 7.50
N GLY A 47 -6.10 -3.64 6.18
CA GLY A 47 -5.31 -2.80 5.28
C GLY A 47 -6.04 -2.42 4.00
N CYS A 48 -5.54 -2.90 2.87
CA CYS A 48 -5.98 -2.55 1.52
C CYS A 48 -7.49 -2.68 1.30
N ILE A 49 -8.06 -3.86 1.56
CA ILE A 49 -9.47 -4.16 1.26
C ILE A 49 -10.42 -3.30 2.12
N PRO A 50 -10.27 -3.26 3.46
CA PRO A 50 -11.15 -2.42 4.26
C PRO A 50 -10.97 -0.92 3.94
N SER A 51 -9.74 -0.43 3.68
CA SER A 51 -9.57 1.00 3.37
C SER A 51 -10.23 1.38 2.05
N LYS A 52 -10.12 0.56 1.00
CA LYS A 52 -10.74 0.80 -0.32
C LYS A 52 -12.27 0.73 -0.21
N ALA A 53 -12.81 -0.24 0.52
CA ALA A 53 -14.25 -0.31 0.75
C ALA A 53 -14.82 0.94 1.44
N LEU A 54 -14.08 1.52 2.39
CA LEU A 54 -14.44 2.77 3.06
C LEU A 54 -14.27 4.00 2.16
N LEU A 55 -13.18 4.07 1.40
CA LEU A 55 -12.90 5.13 0.44
C LEU A 55 -14.02 5.24 -0.59
N ASP A 56 -14.43 4.12 -1.19
CA ASP A 56 -15.51 4.09 -2.18
C ASP A 56 -16.83 4.58 -1.58
N SER A 57 -17.24 4.04 -0.42
CA SER A 57 -18.47 4.48 0.24
C SER A 57 -18.45 5.97 0.57
N SER A 58 -17.33 6.47 1.09
CA SER A 58 -17.18 7.88 1.47
C SER A 58 -17.16 8.81 0.26
N GLU A 59 -16.60 8.38 -0.88
CA GLU A 59 -16.61 9.16 -2.12
C GLU A 59 -18.01 9.20 -2.73
N GLU A 60 -18.79 8.11 -2.70
CA GLU A 60 -20.18 8.12 -3.16
C GLU A 60 -21.05 9.06 -2.32
N TYR A 61 -20.86 9.08 -0.99
CA TYR A 61 -21.50 10.07 -0.12
C TYR A 61 -21.08 11.50 -0.47
N HIS A 62 -19.79 11.74 -0.67
CA HIS A 62 -19.25 13.05 -1.05
C HIS A 62 -19.80 13.53 -2.40
N LYS A 63 -19.86 12.65 -3.41
CA LYS A 63 -20.45 12.93 -4.73
C LYS A 63 -21.92 13.34 -4.60
N ALA A 64 -22.70 12.57 -3.82
CA ALA A 64 -24.11 12.88 -3.61
C ALA A 64 -24.31 14.29 -3.02
N LEU A 65 -23.45 14.68 -2.08
CA LEU A 65 -23.52 16.01 -1.44
C LEU A 65 -23.06 17.17 -2.33
N HIS A 66 -22.05 16.96 -3.19
CA HIS A 66 -21.30 18.09 -3.77
C HIS A 66 -21.18 18.08 -5.30
N LYS A 67 -21.40 16.94 -5.96
CA LYS A 67 -21.04 16.78 -7.38
C LYS A 67 -22.23 16.49 -8.30
N LEU A 68 -23.41 16.15 -7.79
CA LEU A 68 -24.55 15.74 -8.63
C LEU A 68 -25.33 16.89 -9.27
N GLU A 69 -25.34 18.09 -8.67
CA GLU A 69 -26.16 19.22 -9.14
C GLU A 69 -25.82 19.65 -10.57
N VAL A 70 -24.53 19.67 -10.93
CA VAL A 70 -24.08 20.01 -12.30
C VAL A 70 -24.58 19.03 -13.37
N HIS A 71 -24.98 17.82 -12.96
CA HIS A 71 -25.60 16.82 -13.84
C HIS A 71 -27.12 16.99 -13.95
N GLY A 72 -27.70 18.04 -13.35
CA GLY A 72 -29.15 18.26 -13.30
C GLY A 72 -29.87 17.34 -12.31
N ILE A 73 -29.14 16.75 -11.37
CA ILE A 73 -29.70 15.85 -10.35
C ILE A 73 -29.77 16.60 -9.02
N THR A 74 -30.98 16.90 -8.57
CA THR A 74 -31.22 17.44 -7.23
C THR A 74 -31.44 16.30 -6.25
N VAL A 75 -30.68 16.30 -5.16
CA VAL A 75 -30.86 15.38 -4.04
C VAL A 75 -31.44 16.11 -2.84
N GLY A 76 -32.26 15.42 -2.05
CA GLY A 76 -32.71 15.92 -0.76
C GLY A 76 -31.60 15.82 0.30
N LYS A 77 -32.01 15.73 1.56
CA LYS A 77 -31.08 15.48 2.66
C LYS A 77 -30.43 14.10 2.49
N VAL A 78 -29.10 14.06 2.41
CA VAL A 78 -28.30 12.82 2.39
C VAL A 78 -27.71 12.61 3.78
N GLU A 79 -27.89 11.43 4.35
CA GLU A 79 -27.35 11.05 5.66
C GLU A 79 -26.55 9.75 5.52
N VAL A 80 -25.47 9.63 6.30
CA VAL A 80 -24.68 8.40 6.37
C VAL A 80 -25.11 7.55 7.55
N ASP A 81 -25.42 6.28 7.28
CA ASP A 81 -25.60 5.23 8.28
C ASP A 81 -24.25 4.52 8.46
N LEU A 82 -23.50 4.91 9.50
CA LEU A 82 -22.15 4.39 9.72
C LEU A 82 -22.17 2.87 9.98
N ASP A 83 -23.16 2.35 10.69
CA ASP A 83 -23.23 0.92 10.98
C ASP A 83 -23.41 0.10 9.69
N LYS A 84 -24.28 0.54 8.77
CA LYS A 84 -24.40 -0.11 7.45
C LYS A 84 -23.12 0.00 6.62
N LEU A 85 -22.47 1.15 6.64
CA LEU A 85 -21.22 1.39 5.93
C LEU A 85 -20.12 0.42 6.44
N MET A 86 -19.98 0.30 7.76
CA MET A 86 -19.00 -0.61 8.39
C MET A 86 -19.35 -2.07 8.15
N ASN A 87 -20.64 -2.45 8.23
CA ASN A 87 -21.09 -3.81 7.93
C ASN A 87 -20.82 -4.21 6.48
N ARG A 88 -20.98 -3.30 5.50
CA ARG A 88 -20.59 -3.55 4.11
C ARG A 88 -19.09 -3.85 4.01
N LYS A 89 -18.24 -3.04 4.66
CA LYS A 89 -16.79 -3.27 4.70
C LYS A 89 -16.46 -4.63 5.32
N ASP A 90 -17.08 -4.98 6.45
CA ASP A 90 -16.89 -6.27 7.12
C ASP A 90 -17.30 -7.45 6.23
N GLN A 91 -18.41 -7.32 5.50
CA GLN A 91 -18.88 -8.32 4.54
C GLN A 91 -17.90 -8.53 3.38
N ILE A 92 -17.37 -7.44 2.80
CA ILE A 92 -16.36 -7.52 1.72
C ILE A 92 -15.09 -8.21 2.23
N VAL A 93 -14.60 -7.84 3.42
CA VAL A 93 -13.44 -8.51 4.03
C VAL A 93 -13.71 -10.00 4.19
N LYS A 94 -14.89 -10.37 4.73
CA LYS A 94 -15.29 -11.76 4.90
C LYS A 94 -15.26 -12.52 3.56
N GLU A 95 -15.92 -12.00 2.53
CA GLU A 95 -15.99 -12.62 1.20
C GLU A 95 -14.60 -12.87 0.61
N VAL A 96 -13.71 -11.87 0.70
CA VAL A 96 -12.34 -12.02 0.17
C VAL A 96 -11.53 -13.02 1.00
N THR A 97 -11.64 -13.01 2.33
CA THR A 97 -10.93 -13.99 3.18
C THR A 97 -11.45 -15.42 3.00
N ASP A 98 -12.78 -15.59 2.84
CA ASP A 98 -13.39 -16.90 2.54
C ASP A 98 -12.91 -17.41 1.18
N GLY A 99 -12.73 -16.51 0.21
CA GLY A 99 -12.13 -16.83 -1.09
C GLY A 99 -10.70 -17.37 -0.96
N VAL A 100 -9.86 -16.77 -0.12
CA VAL A 100 -8.50 -17.28 0.15
C VAL A 100 -8.56 -18.65 0.82
N ASP A 101 -9.42 -18.84 1.81
CA ASP A 101 -9.61 -20.14 2.46
C ASP A 101 -10.06 -21.22 1.46
N PHE A 102 -10.98 -20.89 0.56
CA PHE A 102 -11.38 -21.77 -0.54
C PHE A 102 -10.20 -22.12 -1.45
N LEU A 103 -9.36 -21.16 -1.82
CA LEU A 103 -8.19 -21.39 -2.67
C LEU A 103 -7.14 -22.29 -1.99
N ILE A 104 -6.88 -22.10 -0.69
CA ILE A 104 -5.98 -22.97 0.08
C ILE A 104 -6.51 -24.41 0.10
N GLY A 105 -7.81 -24.59 0.35
CA GLY A 105 -8.46 -25.90 0.31
C GLY A 105 -8.42 -26.55 -1.08
N LYS A 106 -8.75 -25.79 -2.13
CA LYS A 106 -8.72 -26.25 -3.54
C LYS A 106 -7.36 -26.76 -3.96
N ASN A 107 -6.29 -26.09 -3.52
CA ASN A 107 -4.91 -26.48 -3.82
C ASN A 107 -4.34 -27.53 -2.84
N LYS A 108 -5.17 -28.10 -1.97
CA LYS A 108 -4.80 -29.15 -1.00
C LYS A 108 -3.64 -28.74 -0.06
N ILE A 109 -3.54 -27.46 0.23
CA ILE A 109 -2.52 -26.92 1.14
C ILE A 109 -2.97 -27.15 2.57
N LYS A 110 -2.09 -27.70 3.41
CA LYS A 110 -2.41 -27.87 4.83
C LYS A 110 -2.30 -26.53 5.55
N ARG A 111 -3.42 -26.01 6.04
CA ARG A 111 -3.46 -24.85 6.94
C ARG A 111 -3.19 -25.28 8.39
N TYR A 112 -2.35 -24.53 9.07
CA TYR A 112 -2.15 -24.58 10.52
C TYR A 112 -2.53 -23.23 11.13
N GLU A 113 -3.48 -23.25 12.08
CA GLU A 113 -3.82 -22.07 12.86
C GLU A 113 -2.95 -22.00 14.12
N GLY A 114 -2.02 -21.05 14.15
CA GLY A 114 -1.06 -20.91 15.24
C GLY A 114 0.12 -20.02 14.89
N PHE A 115 0.98 -19.81 15.87
CA PHE A 115 2.20 -19.05 15.72
C PHE A 115 3.34 -19.97 15.24
N GLY A 116 3.90 -19.68 14.07
CA GLY A 116 5.05 -20.41 13.52
C GLY A 116 6.38 -19.85 14.02
N LYS A 117 7.22 -20.71 14.62
CA LYS A 117 8.60 -20.39 15.02
C LYS A 117 9.57 -21.30 14.28
N VAL A 118 10.53 -20.72 13.56
CA VAL A 118 11.63 -21.45 12.95
C VAL A 118 12.60 -21.86 14.05
N LEU A 119 12.83 -23.16 14.23
CA LEU A 119 13.77 -23.67 15.23
C LEU A 119 15.17 -23.88 14.63
N SER A 120 15.22 -24.33 13.39
CA SER A 120 16.41 -24.55 12.58
C SER A 120 16.01 -24.66 11.11
N ALA A 121 16.99 -24.71 10.21
CA ALA A 121 16.74 -25.25 8.88
C ALA A 121 16.05 -26.62 9.01
N GLY A 122 15.01 -26.86 8.20
CA GLY A 122 14.29 -28.13 8.23
C GLY A 122 13.18 -28.25 9.27
N LYS A 123 13.04 -27.34 10.25
CA LYS A 123 12.17 -27.55 11.42
C LYS A 123 11.43 -26.29 11.89
N VAL A 124 10.11 -26.40 11.99
CA VAL A 124 9.21 -25.35 12.46
C VAL A 124 8.35 -25.86 13.62
N GLU A 125 8.21 -25.05 14.67
CA GLU A 125 7.22 -25.24 15.73
C GLU A 125 5.96 -24.43 15.39
N VAL A 126 4.79 -25.04 15.54
CA VAL A 126 3.51 -24.35 15.47
C VAL A 126 2.86 -24.38 16.84
N ALA A 127 2.72 -23.21 17.47
CA ALA A 127 2.02 -23.05 18.73
C ALA A 127 0.57 -22.61 18.47
N SER A 128 -0.39 -23.48 18.75
CA SER A 128 -1.81 -23.13 18.62
C SER A 128 -2.26 -22.16 19.72
N SER A 129 -3.42 -21.51 19.51
CA SER A 129 -4.02 -20.60 20.49
C SER A 129 -4.33 -21.28 21.84
N GLY A 130 -4.53 -22.60 21.84
CA GLY A 130 -4.73 -23.41 23.06
C GLY A 130 -3.45 -23.81 23.78
N GLY A 131 -2.28 -23.37 23.32
CA GLY A 131 -0.97 -23.66 23.93
C GLY A 131 -0.33 -24.98 23.49
N ASN A 132 -0.99 -25.76 22.63
CA ASN A 132 -0.40 -26.98 22.08
C ASN A 132 0.69 -26.63 21.06
N LYS A 133 1.81 -27.35 21.14
CA LYS A 133 2.94 -27.19 20.22
C LYS A 133 3.08 -28.42 19.34
N GLU A 134 3.10 -28.22 18.03
CA GLU A 134 3.38 -29.25 17.03
C GLU A 134 4.71 -28.95 16.34
N LEU A 135 5.51 -29.99 16.08
CA LEU A 135 6.73 -29.87 15.29
C LEU A 135 6.50 -30.42 13.88
N ILE A 136 6.78 -29.59 12.88
CA ILE A 136 6.72 -29.97 11.47
C ILE A 136 8.10 -29.82 10.81
N SER A 137 8.33 -30.63 9.79
CA SER A 137 9.57 -30.67 9.03
C SER A 137 9.33 -30.18 7.60
N ALA A 138 10.25 -29.40 7.05
CA ALA A 138 10.12 -28.85 5.69
C ALA A 138 11.46 -28.66 4.99
N LYS A 139 11.56 -29.00 3.71
CA LYS A 139 12.79 -28.75 2.92
C LYS A 139 13.05 -27.25 2.74
N HIS A 140 12.00 -26.49 2.44
CA HIS A 140 12.04 -25.04 2.27
C HIS A 140 11.09 -24.37 3.26
N ILE A 141 11.60 -23.40 4.02
CA ILE A 141 10.83 -22.59 4.96
C ILE A 141 10.79 -21.17 4.42
N VAL A 142 9.59 -20.66 4.14
CA VAL A 142 9.38 -19.31 3.61
C VAL A 142 8.79 -18.42 4.71
N VAL A 143 9.53 -17.38 5.08
CA VAL A 143 9.09 -16.38 6.05
C VAL A 143 8.38 -15.24 5.33
N ALA A 144 7.06 -15.17 5.49
CA ALA A 144 6.17 -14.16 4.90
C ALA A 144 5.34 -13.47 5.99
N THR A 145 5.99 -13.15 7.12
CA THR A 145 5.34 -12.65 8.34
C THR A 145 4.84 -11.21 8.26
N GLY A 146 5.17 -10.52 7.17
CA GLY A 146 4.64 -9.19 6.85
C GLY A 146 5.21 -8.09 7.77
N SER A 147 4.38 -7.09 8.02
CA SER A 147 4.76 -5.89 8.78
C SER A 147 3.70 -5.51 9.80
N VAL A 148 4.10 -4.68 10.77
CA VAL A 148 3.26 -4.01 11.76
C VAL A 148 3.46 -2.49 11.71
N PRO A 149 2.49 -1.69 12.19
CA PRO A 149 2.68 -0.25 12.36
C PRO A 149 3.92 0.08 13.19
N ILE A 150 4.59 1.19 12.87
CA ILE A 150 5.70 1.71 13.68
C ILE A 150 5.13 2.43 14.91
N ASP A 151 5.69 2.11 16.08
CA ASP A 151 5.44 2.84 17.32
C ASP A 151 6.28 4.13 17.36
N ILE A 152 5.72 5.19 17.93
CA ILE A 152 6.44 6.44 18.19
C ILE A 152 6.86 6.44 19.67
N PRO A 153 8.17 6.53 19.99
CA PRO A 153 8.60 6.66 21.37
C PRO A 153 7.92 7.84 22.08
N GLY A 154 7.34 7.59 23.26
CA GLY A 154 6.62 8.61 24.03
C GLY A 154 5.14 8.78 23.64
N LEU A 155 4.62 7.98 22.71
CA LEU A 155 3.21 7.95 22.35
C LEU A 155 2.68 6.52 22.45
N THR A 156 1.81 6.29 23.44
CA THR A 156 1.22 4.97 23.68
C THR A 156 -0.09 4.84 22.91
N VAL A 157 -0.16 3.87 22.01
CA VAL A 157 -1.39 3.49 21.31
C VAL A 157 -2.32 2.76 22.29
N ASP A 158 -3.55 3.26 22.44
CA ASP A 158 -4.57 2.67 23.32
C ASP A 158 -5.66 1.89 22.56
N GLY A 159 -5.64 1.96 21.23
CA GLY A 159 -6.59 1.28 20.35
C GLY A 159 -8.00 1.88 20.36
N LYS A 160 -8.20 3.04 21.01
CA LYS A 160 -9.50 3.72 21.13
C LYS A 160 -9.43 5.17 20.67
N ASN A 161 -8.59 5.98 21.31
CA ASN A 161 -8.40 7.40 21.01
C ASN A 161 -7.08 7.65 20.30
N ILE A 162 -6.03 6.93 20.69
CA ILE A 162 -4.74 6.92 20.00
C ILE A 162 -4.64 5.56 19.31
N ILE A 163 -4.70 5.59 17.98
CA ILE A 163 -4.90 4.41 17.16
C ILE A 163 -3.85 4.29 16.06
N THR A 164 -3.74 3.09 15.48
CA THR A 164 -2.99 2.82 14.26
C THR A 164 -3.95 2.46 13.12
N SER A 165 -3.42 2.21 11.93
CA SER A 165 -4.19 1.70 10.78
C SER A 165 -5.04 0.47 11.12
N ASP A 166 -4.49 -0.42 11.97
CA ASP A 166 -5.14 -1.68 12.34
C ASP A 166 -6.47 -1.48 13.09
N HIS A 167 -6.61 -0.32 13.74
CA HIS A 167 -7.82 0.06 14.50
C HIS A 167 -8.67 1.08 13.72
N ALA A 168 -8.05 1.92 12.88
CA ALA A 168 -8.74 2.99 12.16
C ALA A 168 -9.77 2.49 11.14
N ILE A 169 -9.66 1.24 10.71
CA ILE A 169 -10.65 0.55 9.87
C ILE A 169 -11.91 0.12 10.63
N ASP A 170 -11.98 0.33 11.95
CA ASP A 170 -13.05 -0.09 12.86
C ASP A 170 -13.55 1.05 13.76
N ILE A 171 -13.45 2.30 13.31
CA ILE A 171 -14.00 3.45 14.05
C ILE A 171 -15.53 3.43 13.95
N ARG A 172 -16.20 3.14 15.07
CA ARG A 172 -17.67 2.99 15.15
C ARG A 172 -18.43 4.29 15.46
N LYS A 173 -17.75 5.44 15.41
CA LYS A 173 -18.37 6.77 15.55
C LYS A 173 -17.57 7.79 14.76
N ILE A 174 -18.24 8.60 13.94
CA ILE A 174 -17.59 9.68 13.20
C ILE A 174 -16.96 10.67 14.19
N PRO A 175 -15.62 10.82 14.23
CA PRO A 175 -14.98 11.81 15.09
C PRO A 175 -15.25 13.22 14.56
N LYS A 176 -15.36 14.22 15.45
CA LYS A 176 -15.45 15.62 15.03
C LYS A 176 -14.09 16.13 14.58
N LYS A 177 -13.01 15.71 15.27
CA LYS A 177 -11.63 16.07 14.98
C LYS A 177 -10.72 14.85 14.97
N MET A 178 -9.90 14.75 13.93
CA MET A 178 -8.86 13.73 13.82
C MET A 178 -7.50 14.38 13.54
N ILE A 179 -6.49 13.98 14.30
CA ILE A 179 -5.08 14.27 13.98
C ILE A 179 -4.46 13.03 13.37
N ILE A 180 -3.74 13.20 12.27
CA ILE A 180 -2.98 12.13 11.62
C ILE A 180 -1.51 12.45 11.77
N ILE A 181 -0.74 11.52 12.35
CA ILE A 181 0.71 11.67 12.51
C ILE A 181 1.37 10.87 11.39
N GLY A 182 1.99 11.58 10.46
CA GLY A 182 2.57 11.04 9.23
C GLY A 182 1.68 11.28 8.02
N ALA A 183 2.23 11.96 7.01
CA ALA A 183 1.61 12.26 5.72
C ALA A 183 1.94 11.19 4.67
N GLY A 184 1.89 9.92 5.08
CA GLY A 184 2.03 8.76 4.22
C GLY A 184 0.70 8.28 3.65
N VAL A 185 0.76 7.35 2.70
CA VAL A 185 -0.41 6.79 1.97
C VAL A 185 -1.57 6.42 2.90
N ILE A 186 -1.30 5.64 3.96
CA ILE A 186 -2.31 5.18 4.92
C ILE A 186 -3.04 6.36 5.59
N GLY A 187 -2.28 7.36 6.02
CA GLY A 187 -2.81 8.55 6.69
C GLY A 187 -3.71 9.35 5.75
N LEU A 188 -3.26 9.58 4.51
CA LEU A 188 -4.03 10.34 3.52
C LEU A 188 -5.32 9.61 3.10
N GLU A 189 -5.26 8.30 2.88
CA GLU A 189 -6.43 7.49 2.53
C GLU A 189 -7.48 7.52 3.65
N LEU A 190 -7.09 7.13 4.87
CA LEU A 190 -8.03 7.07 5.99
C LEU A 190 -8.51 8.47 6.41
N GLY A 191 -7.64 9.48 6.34
CA GLY A 191 -8.04 10.87 6.52
C GLY A 191 -9.11 11.28 5.51
N SER A 192 -9.00 10.84 4.25
CA SER A 192 -9.97 11.20 3.19
C SER A 192 -11.33 10.59 3.48
N VAL A 193 -11.37 9.34 3.94
CA VAL A 193 -12.61 8.68 4.40
C VAL A 193 -13.31 9.54 5.44
N TRP A 194 -12.62 9.88 6.52
CA TRP A 194 -13.25 10.58 7.65
C TRP A 194 -13.58 12.04 7.32
N ALA A 195 -12.73 12.73 6.55
CA ALA A 195 -13.00 14.08 6.08
C ALA A 195 -14.29 14.16 5.27
N ARG A 196 -14.51 13.24 4.33
CA ARG A 196 -15.74 13.16 3.52
C ARG A 196 -16.99 12.87 4.35
N LEU A 197 -16.83 12.20 5.49
CA LEU A 197 -17.90 11.93 6.44
C LEU A 197 -18.12 13.08 7.45
N GLY A 198 -17.35 14.17 7.36
CA GLY A 198 -17.52 15.39 8.15
C GLY A 198 -16.52 15.60 9.29
N THR A 199 -15.48 14.77 9.41
CA THR A 199 -14.40 14.96 10.38
C THR A 199 -13.47 16.10 9.95
N ALA A 200 -13.11 17.01 10.86
CA ALA A 200 -12.01 17.94 10.64
C ALA A 200 -10.67 17.21 10.79
N VAL A 201 -9.88 17.15 9.72
CA VAL A 201 -8.63 16.37 9.67
C VAL A 201 -7.42 17.30 9.60
N THR A 202 -6.49 17.14 10.55
CA THR A 202 -5.17 17.81 10.54
C THR A 202 -4.06 16.76 10.46
N VAL A 203 -3.23 16.84 9.42
CA VAL A 203 -2.07 15.98 9.22
C VAL A 203 -0.82 16.68 9.74
N VAL A 204 -0.10 16.03 10.65
CA VAL A 204 1.17 16.49 11.21
C VAL A 204 2.29 15.61 10.65
N GLU A 205 3.25 16.24 9.98
CA GLU A 205 4.37 15.57 9.33
C GLU A 205 5.68 16.24 9.70
N PHE A 206 6.68 15.42 10.01
CA PHE A 206 8.02 15.88 10.34
C PHE A 206 8.79 16.32 9.09
N LEU A 207 8.54 15.68 7.96
CA LEU A 207 9.14 15.99 6.67
C LEU A 207 8.50 17.25 6.02
N PRO A 208 9.18 17.87 5.04
CA PRO A 208 8.70 19.10 4.40
C PRO A 208 7.61 18.90 3.35
N GLY A 209 7.05 17.69 3.21
CA GLY A 209 6.01 17.40 2.22
C GLY A 209 5.42 16.00 2.36
N LEU A 210 4.42 15.70 1.54
CA LEU A 210 3.79 14.38 1.48
C LEU A 210 4.78 13.33 0.97
N ILE A 211 4.64 12.10 1.47
CA ILE A 211 5.14 10.85 0.87
C ILE A 211 6.57 10.96 0.29
N SER A 212 7.58 10.60 1.08
CA SER A 212 8.99 10.85 0.72
C SER A 212 9.49 10.25 -0.61
N ASN A 213 8.82 9.24 -1.16
CA ASN A 213 9.19 8.55 -2.39
C ASN A 213 8.32 8.93 -3.62
N VAL A 214 7.47 9.96 -3.52
CA VAL A 214 6.74 10.48 -4.68
C VAL A 214 7.53 11.61 -5.35
N ASP A 215 7.38 11.76 -6.67
CA ASP A 215 7.87 12.95 -7.38
C ASP A 215 7.29 14.22 -6.74
N ARG A 216 8.16 15.16 -6.36
CA ARG A 216 7.76 16.30 -5.51
C ARG A 216 6.65 17.16 -6.14
N GLN A 217 6.70 17.33 -7.46
CA GLN A 217 5.68 18.11 -8.15
C GLN A 217 4.32 17.41 -8.11
N MET A 218 4.33 16.09 -8.28
CA MET A 218 3.11 15.28 -8.20
C MET A 218 2.55 15.29 -6.78
N GLY A 219 3.40 15.08 -5.76
CA GLY A 219 2.99 15.19 -4.35
C GLY A 219 2.33 16.52 -4.01
N ALA A 220 2.85 17.64 -4.51
CA ALA A 220 2.27 18.97 -4.30
C ALA A 220 0.91 19.18 -4.99
N LEU A 221 0.59 18.42 -6.05
CA LEU A 221 -0.75 18.41 -6.65
C LEU A 221 -1.75 17.70 -5.74
N LEU A 222 -1.37 16.55 -5.19
CA LEU A 222 -2.21 15.82 -4.23
C LEU A 222 -2.46 16.62 -2.96
N GLU A 223 -1.41 17.23 -2.40
CA GLU A 223 -1.52 18.11 -1.23
C GLU A 223 -2.56 19.21 -1.44
N ARG A 224 -2.44 19.94 -2.56
CA ARG A 224 -3.36 21.01 -2.90
C ARG A 224 -4.80 20.54 -3.04
N SER A 225 -5.00 19.37 -3.66
CA SER A 225 -6.33 18.78 -3.82
C SER A 225 -6.94 18.41 -2.48
N LEU A 226 -6.19 17.74 -1.61
CA LEU A 226 -6.66 17.35 -0.28
C LEU A 226 -6.90 18.57 0.63
N THR A 227 -6.09 19.62 0.50
CA THR A 227 -6.35 20.90 1.17
C THR A 227 -7.63 21.56 0.67
N ALA A 228 -7.88 21.55 -0.64
CA ALA A 228 -9.13 22.06 -1.21
C ALA A 228 -10.36 21.25 -0.74
N GLN A 229 -10.17 19.98 -0.37
CA GLN A 229 -11.18 19.12 0.25
C GLN A 229 -11.32 19.32 1.76
N GLY A 230 -10.53 20.21 2.37
CA GLY A 230 -10.65 20.61 3.77
C GLY A 230 -9.65 19.95 4.73
N MET A 231 -8.65 19.21 4.23
CA MET A 231 -7.55 18.75 5.09
C MET A 231 -6.55 19.85 5.39
N GLU A 232 -6.09 19.91 6.64
CA GLU A 232 -4.99 20.79 7.05
C GLU A 232 -3.68 20.02 7.11
N PHE A 233 -2.59 20.63 6.65
CA PHE A 233 -1.25 20.04 6.72
C PHE A 233 -0.30 20.92 7.54
N LEU A 234 0.42 20.27 8.46
CA LEU A 234 1.46 20.86 9.29
C LEU A 234 2.77 20.10 9.03
N PHE A 235 3.49 20.53 8.00
CA PHE A 235 4.83 20.01 7.66
C PHE A 235 5.91 20.58 8.56
N GLU A 236 7.05 19.89 8.64
CA GLU A 236 8.17 20.27 9.50
C GLU A 236 7.78 20.42 10.98
N HIS A 237 6.80 19.63 11.43
CA HIS A 237 6.36 19.58 12.82
C HIS A 237 6.63 18.19 13.42
N LYS A 238 7.41 18.17 14.50
CA LYS A 238 7.70 16.96 15.27
C LYS A 238 6.65 16.75 16.35
N VAL A 239 6.07 15.55 16.43
CA VAL A 239 5.26 15.15 17.60
C VAL A 239 6.18 14.80 18.76
N LYS A 240 5.94 15.42 19.92
CA LYS A 240 6.72 15.22 21.16
C LYS A 240 6.06 14.25 22.13
N GLY A 241 4.73 14.15 22.07
CA GLY A 241 3.94 13.25 22.90
C GLY A 241 2.45 13.48 22.70
N ALA A 242 1.65 12.54 23.20
CA ALA A 242 0.20 12.67 23.22
C ALA A 242 -0.36 12.10 24.53
N THR A 243 -1.39 12.76 25.06
CA THR A 243 -2.03 12.38 26.33
C THR A 243 -3.54 12.26 26.12
N THR A 244 -4.09 11.08 26.42
CA THR A 244 -5.54 10.86 26.46
C THR A 244 -6.15 11.58 27.65
N THR A 245 -7.24 12.29 27.41
CA THR A 245 -8.01 13.07 28.39
C THR A 245 -9.46 12.60 28.41
N LYS A 246 -10.29 13.17 29.30
CA LYS A 246 -11.74 12.87 29.32
C LYS A 246 -12.47 13.29 28.03
N ASN A 247 -11.90 14.22 27.26
CA ASN A 247 -12.56 14.86 26.12
C ASN A 247 -11.91 14.50 24.76
N GLY A 248 -10.96 13.56 24.73
CA GLY A 248 -10.18 13.23 23.53
C GLY A 248 -8.68 13.21 23.84
N VAL A 249 -7.83 13.58 22.90
CA VAL A 249 -6.38 13.52 22.98
C VAL A 249 -5.77 14.92 22.81
N LYS A 250 -4.79 15.24 23.66
CA LYS A 250 -3.91 16.40 23.51
C LYS A 250 -2.59 15.95 22.88
N VAL A 251 -2.21 16.54 21.76
CA VAL A 251 -0.98 16.22 21.01
C VAL A 251 -0.04 17.42 21.06
N GLN A 252 1.17 17.21 21.57
CA GLN A 252 2.22 18.23 21.62
C GLN A 252 3.07 18.15 20.36
N ILE A 253 3.17 19.25 19.64
CA ILE A 253 3.97 19.35 18.41
C ILE A 253 4.94 20.53 18.48
N GLU A 254 6.09 20.38 17.84
CA GLU A 254 7.18 21.36 17.82
C GLU A 254 7.57 21.62 16.36
N ASP A 255 7.58 22.88 15.95
CA ASP A 255 8.01 23.26 14.60
C ASP A 255 9.53 23.22 14.44
N SER A 256 10.03 23.40 13.21
CA SER A 256 11.46 23.44 12.89
C SER A 256 12.23 24.57 13.58
N LYS A 257 11.54 25.56 14.17
CA LYS A 257 12.12 26.67 14.94
C LYS A 257 12.09 26.42 16.45
N GLY A 258 11.63 25.26 16.90
CA GLY A 258 11.52 24.89 18.30
C GLY A 258 10.29 25.46 19.02
N GLN A 259 9.33 26.04 18.29
CA GLN A 259 8.08 26.54 18.88
C GLN A 259 7.13 25.38 19.11
N SER A 260 6.76 25.17 20.38
CA SER A 260 5.79 24.14 20.78
C SER A 260 4.37 24.67 20.76
N LYS A 261 3.43 23.86 20.26
CA LYS A 261 1.99 24.09 20.38
C LYS A 261 1.26 22.78 20.69
N GLU A 262 0.08 22.89 21.28
CA GLU A 262 -0.80 21.76 21.58
C GLU A 262 -1.99 21.74 20.61
N LEU A 263 -2.32 20.56 20.10
CA LEU A 263 -3.52 20.30 19.30
C LEU A 263 -4.46 19.37 20.07
N GLU A 264 -5.77 19.52 19.87
CA GLU A 264 -6.80 18.67 20.48
C GLU A 264 -7.62 17.96 19.41
N ALA A 265 -7.85 16.65 19.59
CA ALA A 265 -8.66 15.83 18.70
C ALA A 265 -9.44 14.75 19.46
N ASP A 266 -10.50 14.22 18.85
CA ASP A 266 -11.22 13.06 19.42
C ASP A 266 -10.40 11.77 19.23
N VAL A 267 -9.73 11.68 18.07
CA VAL A 267 -8.94 10.52 17.62
C VAL A 267 -7.61 10.99 17.04
N VAL A 268 -6.53 10.25 17.33
CA VAL A 268 -5.21 10.41 16.76
C VAL A 268 -4.81 9.14 16.03
N LEU A 269 -4.60 9.24 14.72
CA LEU A 269 -4.10 8.14 13.89
C LEU A 269 -2.57 8.25 13.74
N VAL A 270 -1.86 7.26 14.26
CA VAL A 270 -0.42 7.08 14.04
C VAL A 270 -0.21 6.33 12.73
N ALA A 271 0.32 7.02 11.72
CA ALA A 271 0.54 6.52 10.36
C ALA A 271 1.96 6.83 9.83
N VAL A 272 2.97 6.78 10.69
CA VAL A 272 4.37 7.14 10.38
C VAL A 272 5.16 6.07 9.59
N GLY A 273 4.51 4.97 9.23
CA GLY A 273 5.10 3.89 8.45
C GLY A 273 4.93 2.52 9.08
N ARG A 274 5.58 1.53 8.49
CA ARG A 274 5.51 0.12 8.89
C ARG A 274 6.90 -0.47 9.03
N ARG A 275 7.04 -1.47 9.89
CA ARG A 275 8.27 -2.23 10.13
C ARG A 275 8.01 -3.74 9.97
N PRO A 276 9.00 -4.54 9.57
CA PRO A 276 8.84 -5.99 9.48
C PRO A 276 8.44 -6.57 10.86
N PHE A 277 7.58 -7.60 10.84
CA PHE A 277 7.18 -8.35 12.03
C PHE A 277 8.01 -9.63 12.14
N LEU A 278 8.96 -9.66 13.07
CA LEU A 278 9.95 -10.74 13.24
C LEU A 278 9.96 -11.33 14.66
N GLU A 279 9.23 -10.71 15.58
CA GLU A 279 9.21 -11.05 17.00
C GLU A 279 8.70 -12.47 17.21
N GLY A 280 9.49 -13.30 17.90
CA GLY A 280 9.13 -14.68 18.23
C GLY A 280 9.26 -15.67 17.07
N VAL A 281 9.57 -15.23 15.84
CA VAL A 281 9.67 -16.08 14.65
C VAL A 281 10.89 -17.02 14.69
N GLY A 282 11.86 -16.77 15.58
CA GLY A 282 13.02 -17.65 15.81
C GLY A 282 14.23 -17.34 14.92
N LEU A 283 14.25 -16.19 14.25
CA LEU A 283 15.29 -15.84 13.28
C LEU A 283 16.64 -15.52 13.93
N GLU A 284 16.63 -14.93 15.13
CA GLU A 284 17.87 -14.62 15.86
C GLU A 284 18.58 -15.92 16.28
N GLU A 285 17.84 -16.92 16.77
CA GLU A 285 18.40 -18.20 17.20
C GLU A 285 18.88 -19.09 16.05
N THR A 286 18.41 -18.85 14.83
CA THR A 286 18.80 -19.62 13.64
C THR A 286 20.03 -19.06 12.93
N GLY A 287 20.48 -17.85 13.28
CA GLY A 287 21.61 -17.18 12.62
C GLY A 287 21.23 -16.45 11.32
N VAL A 288 19.94 -16.17 11.10
CA VAL A 288 19.48 -15.33 9.99
C VAL A 288 19.95 -13.89 10.20
N VAL A 289 20.68 -13.35 9.23
CA VAL A 289 21.20 -11.99 9.28
C VAL A 289 20.10 -10.98 8.94
N LEU A 290 20.04 -9.90 9.72
CA LEU A 290 19.16 -8.76 9.46
C LEU A 290 19.96 -7.59 8.89
N THR A 291 19.33 -6.79 8.04
CA THR A 291 19.90 -5.53 7.53
C THR A 291 19.92 -4.45 8.63
N SER A 292 20.59 -3.33 8.36
CA SER A 292 20.62 -2.18 9.28
C SER A 292 19.24 -1.59 9.57
N ARG A 293 18.25 -1.86 8.71
CA ARG A 293 16.84 -1.47 8.89
C ARG A 293 16.00 -2.55 9.60
N ARG A 294 16.65 -3.56 10.21
CA ARG A 294 16.02 -4.69 10.91
C ARG A 294 15.08 -5.52 10.01
N ARG A 295 15.37 -5.60 8.71
CA ARG A 295 14.69 -6.50 7.74
C ARG A 295 15.50 -7.76 7.55
N ILE A 296 14.88 -8.86 7.10
CA ILE A 296 15.60 -10.10 6.79
C ILE A 296 16.48 -9.85 5.56
N GLN A 297 17.78 -10.11 5.68
CA GLN A 297 18.69 -10.03 4.54
C GLN A 297 18.49 -11.27 3.67
N VAL A 298 18.29 -11.05 2.37
CA VAL A 298 18.17 -12.10 1.36
C VAL A 298 19.09 -11.85 0.18
N ASP A 299 19.44 -12.90 -0.55
CA ASP A 299 20.12 -12.82 -1.84
C ASP A 299 19.14 -12.59 -3.01
N GLY A 300 19.64 -12.67 -4.25
CA GLY A 300 18.83 -12.51 -5.47
C GLY A 300 17.80 -13.62 -5.71
N HIS A 301 17.81 -14.69 -4.92
CA HIS A 301 16.88 -15.82 -4.99
C HIS A 301 16.02 -15.93 -3.71
N PHE A 302 15.93 -14.84 -2.94
CA PHE A 302 15.17 -14.73 -1.69
C PHE A 302 15.69 -15.61 -0.55
N GLN A 303 16.88 -16.20 -0.69
CA GLN A 303 17.46 -17.07 0.33
C GLN A 303 18.13 -16.22 1.41
N THR A 304 17.91 -16.59 2.68
CA THR A 304 18.58 -15.95 3.81
C THR A 304 20.04 -16.43 3.96
N SER A 305 20.75 -15.94 4.97
CA SER A 305 22.08 -16.46 5.34
C SER A 305 22.06 -17.95 5.77
N VAL A 306 20.88 -18.53 6.01
CA VAL A 306 20.71 -19.93 6.40
C VAL A 306 20.07 -20.72 5.26
N PRO A 307 20.78 -21.70 4.67
CA PRO A 307 20.24 -22.53 3.58
C PRO A 307 18.93 -23.21 3.96
N GLY A 308 17.97 -23.22 3.03
CA GLY A 308 16.63 -23.77 3.25
C GLY A 308 15.64 -22.81 3.92
N ILE A 309 16.08 -21.62 4.35
CA ILE A 309 15.22 -20.55 4.85
C ILE A 309 15.22 -19.38 3.86
N TYR A 310 14.02 -18.96 3.47
CA TYR A 310 13.75 -17.89 2.51
C TYR A 310 12.85 -16.83 3.14
N ALA A 311 12.81 -15.63 2.58
CA ALA A 311 11.91 -14.58 3.04
C ALA A 311 11.41 -13.69 1.90
N ILE A 312 10.16 -13.24 2.00
CA ILE A 312 9.47 -12.42 0.98
C ILE A 312 8.57 -11.35 1.61
N GLY A 313 8.08 -10.43 0.79
CA GLY A 313 7.12 -9.41 1.14
C GLY A 313 7.71 -8.31 2.01
N ASP A 314 6.92 -7.83 2.97
CA ASP A 314 7.33 -6.74 3.86
C ASP A 314 8.43 -7.13 4.86
N ALA A 315 8.76 -8.43 4.98
CA ALA A 315 9.81 -8.90 5.87
C ALA A 315 11.23 -8.58 5.36
N ILE A 316 11.37 -8.32 4.06
CA ILE A 316 12.65 -8.06 3.36
C ILE A 316 12.74 -6.61 2.85
N ASP A 317 13.86 -6.25 2.22
CA ASP A 317 14.04 -4.95 1.58
C ASP A 317 13.10 -4.75 0.37
N GLY A 318 12.94 -3.49 -0.03
CA GLY A 318 12.02 -3.07 -1.10
C GLY A 318 10.72 -2.42 -0.60
N PRO A 319 9.83 -2.03 -1.54
CA PRO A 319 8.57 -1.39 -1.21
C PRO A 319 7.63 -2.38 -0.50
N MET A 320 6.95 -1.89 0.54
CA MET A 320 5.97 -2.66 1.33
C MET A 320 4.59 -2.59 0.66
N LEU A 321 4.43 -3.34 -0.43
CA LEU A 321 3.23 -3.36 -1.26
C LEU A 321 2.73 -4.80 -1.43
N ALA A 322 1.42 -4.98 -1.47
CA ALA A 322 0.79 -6.29 -1.56
C ALA A 322 1.21 -7.03 -2.84
N HIS A 323 1.06 -6.40 -4.00
CA HIS A 323 1.42 -6.98 -5.31
C HIS A 323 2.92 -7.25 -5.45
N LYS A 324 3.79 -6.45 -4.81
CA LYS A 324 5.22 -6.77 -4.71
C LYS A 324 5.44 -8.08 -3.97
N ALA A 325 4.77 -8.26 -2.82
CA ALA A 325 4.87 -9.49 -2.05
C ALA A 325 4.30 -10.72 -2.80
N GLU A 326 3.22 -10.54 -3.55
CA GLU A 326 2.63 -11.59 -4.40
C GLU A 326 3.62 -12.05 -5.48
N GLU A 327 4.24 -11.11 -6.20
CA GLU A 327 5.20 -11.42 -7.26
C GLU A 327 6.47 -12.11 -6.73
N GLU A 328 6.98 -11.67 -5.57
CA GLU A 328 8.07 -12.36 -4.88
C GLU A 328 7.69 -13.79 -4.47
N GLY A 329 6.45 -14.00 -4.04
CA GLY A 329 5.92 -15.32 -3.70
C GLY A 329 5.84 -16.25 -4.91
N VAL A 330 5.42 -15.74 -6.07
CA VAL A 330 5.42 -16.48 -7.34
C VAL A 330 6.85 -16.82 -7.76
N ALA A 331 7.73 -15.81 -7.82
CA ALA A 331 9.10 -15.97 -8.26
C ALA A 331 9.86 -16.98 -7.37
N LEU A 332 9.72 -16.89 -6.05
CA LEU A 332 10.34 -17.85 -5.14
C LEU A 332 9.83 -19.27 -5.38
N ALA A 333 8.52 -19.47 -5.47
CA ALA A 333 7.97 -20.81 -5.70
C ALA A 333 8.50 -21.44 -7.01
N GLU A 334 8.66 -20.64 -8.06
CA GLU A 334 9.25 -21.05 -9.33
C GLU A 334 10.73 -21.40 -9.22
N LEU A 335 11.51 -20.59 -8.52
CA LEU A 335 12.92 -20.87 -8.24
C LEU A 335 13.10 -22.18 -7.47
N LEU A 336 12.25 -22.43 -6.46
CA LEU A 336 12.28 -23.69 -5.69
C LEU A 336 11.98 -24.90 -6.59
N ALA A 337 11.11 -24.73 -7.60
CA ALA A 337 10.78 -25.76 -8.59
C ALA A 337 11.84 -25.92 -9.71
N GLY A 338 12.95 -25.16 -9.65
CA GLY A 338 13.99 -25.18 -10.68
C GLY A 338 13.63 -24.40 -11.96
N GLN A 339 12.63 -23.52 -11.90
CA GLN A 339 12.26 -22.60 -12.98
C GLN A 339 12.96 -21.23 -12.81
N SER A 340 12.74 -20.31 -13.73
CA SER A 340 13.37 -18.98 -13.76
C SER A 340 12.45 -17.89 -13.22
N GLY A 341 12.18 -17.91 -11.91
CA GLY A 341 11.42 -16.85 -11.24
C GLY A 341 12.20 -15.52 -11.20
N HIS A 342 11.53 -14.40 -11.49
CA HIS A 342 12.12 -13.07 -11.47
C HIS A 342 11.11 -12.01 -11.02
N VAL A 343 11.60 -10.89 -10.47
CA VAL A 343 10.80 -9.69 -10.16
C VAL A 343 11.53 -8.46 -10.68
N ASN A 344 10.89 -7.71 -11.59
CA ASN A 344 11.40 -6.42 -12.04
C ASN A 344 10.95 -5.31 -11.08
N TYR A 345 11.75 -5.02 -10.06
CA TYR A 345 11.41 -3.98 -9.07
C TYR A 345 11.29 -2.57 -9.66
N ASN A 346 11.81 -2.30 -10.86
CA ASN A 346 11.64 -0.99 -11.49
C ASN A 346 10.21 -0.79 -12.03
N ALA A 347 9.52 -1.87 -12.40
CA ALA A 347 8.17 -1.85 -12.98
C ALA A 347 7.06 -1.98 -11.92
N VAL A 348 7.38 -1.91 -10.62
CA VAL A 348 6.38 -1.99 -9.55
C VAL A 348 5.56 -0.69 -9.52
N PRO A 349 4.23 -0.75 -9.78
CA PRO A 349 3.39 0.43 -9.66
C PRO A 349 3.12 0.76 -8.20
N TYR A 350 2.99 2.04 -7.91
CA TYR A 350 2.56 2.57 -6.62
C TYR A 350 1.22 3.28 -6.82
N VAL A 351 0.33 3.18 -5.82
CA VAL A 351 -1.01 3.76 -5.90
C VAL A 351 -1.43 4.32 -4.54
N ILE A 352 -2.09 5.47 -4.59
CA ILE A 352 -2.76 6.15 -3.48
C ILE A 352 -4.20 6.36 -3.89
N TYR A 353 -5.12 5.78 -3.12
CA TYR A 353 -6.53 5.70 -3.47
C TYR A 353 -7.35 6.86 -2.88
N THR A 354 -6.74 8.04 -2.77
CA THR A 354 -7.49 9.29 -2.58
C THR A 354 -8.36 9.56 -3.81
N TRP A 355 -9.19 10.60 -3.77
CA TRP A 355 -9.90 11.07 -4.96
C TRP A 355 -9.59 12.56 -5.19
N PRO A 356 -8.94 12.95 -6.32
CA PRO A 356 -8.42 12.07 -7.37
C PRO A 356 -7.35 11.09 -6.87
N GLU A 357 -7.19 9.99 -7.60
CA GLU A 357 -6.18 8.98 -7.31
C GLU A 357 -4.80 9.49 -7.72
N MET A 358 -3.76 8.92 -7.12
CA MET A 358 -2.39 9.09 -7.58
C MET A 358 -1.75 7.74 -7.80
N ALA A 359 -1.09 7.55 -8.93
CA ALA A 359 -0.35 6.34 -9.23
C ALA A 359 0.93 6.65 -10.00
N TRP A 360 1.95 5.82 -9.85
CA TRP A 360 3.19 5.97 -10.61
C TRP A 360 3.95 4.68 -10.74
N VAL A 361 4.89 4.65 -11.68
CA VAL A 361 5.88 3.57 -11.86
C VAL A 361 7.24 4.19 -12.23
N GLY A 362 8.32 3.54 -11.83
CA GLY A 362 9.68 4.02 -12.04
C GLY A 362 10.09 5.21 -11.16
N LYS A 363 11.07 5.98 -11.64
CA LYS A 363 11.80 6.99 -10.85
C LYS A 363 11.23 8.39 -11.00
N GLY A 364 11.21 9.15 -9.91
CA GLY A 364 10.87 10.58 -9.90
C GLY A 364 12.04 11.47 -10.33
N GLU A 365 11.77 12.77 -10.57
CA GLU A 365 12.82 13.72 -10.98
C GLU A 365 13.97 13.83 -9.96
N GLU A 366 13.64 13.83 -8.66
CA GLU A 366 14.64 13.95 -7.59
C GLU A 366 15.60 12.75 -7.60
N GLU A 367 15.08 11.54 -7.82
CA GLU A 367 15.88 10.31 -7.90
C GLU A 367 16.78 10.32 -9.14
N LEU A 368 16.26 10.75 -10.29
CA LEU A 368 17.03 10.86 -11.53
C LEU A 368 18.14 11.92 -11.40
N LYS A 369 17.85 13.08 -10.81
CA LYS A 369 18.84 14.12 -10.51
C LYS A 369 19.93 13.60 -9.57
N ALA A 370 19.56 12.92 -8.49
CA ALA A 370 20.51 12.34 -7.55
C ALA A 370 21.41 11.27 -8.20
N ALA A 371 20.84 10.48 -9.11
CA ALA A 371 21.56 9.48 -9.91
C ALA A 371 22.35 10.08 -11.09
N LYS A 372 22.27 11.39 -11.33
CA LYS A 372 22.90 12.09 -12.47
C LYS A 372 22.47 11.52 -13.84
N ILE A 373 21.22 11.07 -13.94
CA ILE A 373 20.62 10.60 -15.19
C ILE A 373 19.97 11.80 -15.89
N GLU A 374 20.34 12.07 -17.13
CA GLU A 374 19.70 13.10 -17.95
C GLU A 374 18.37 12.61 -18.51
N TYR A 375 17.32 13.42 -18.39
CA TYR A 375 15.98 13.07 -18.84
C TYR A 375 15.28 14.24 -19.53
N LYS A 376 14.24 13.91 -20.31
CA LYS A 376 13.22 14.80 -20.86
C LYS A 376 11.93 14.61 -20.05
N THR A 377 11.10 15.65 -20.01
CA THR A 377 9.82 15.63 -19.28
C THR A 377 8.68 16.01 -20.20
N GLY A 378 7.66 15.15 -20.27
CA GLY A 378 6.38 15.43 -20.92
C GLY A 378 5.27 15.50 -19.89
N LYS A 379 4.31 16.41 -20.09
CA LYS A 379 3.16 16.59 -19.19
C LYS A 379 1.91 16.85 -19.99
N SER A 380 0.78 16.32 -19.50
CA SER A 380 -0.55 16.64 -20.03
C SER A 380 -1.55 16.73 -18.89
N LEU A 381 -2.54 17.60 -19.03
CA LEU A 381 -3.56 17.84 -18.00
C LEU A 381 -4.82 17.03 -18.30
N PHE A 382 -5.53 16.63 -17.25
CA PHE A 382 -6.87 16.05 -17.42
C PHE A 382 -7.88 17.12 -17.87
N ARG A 383 -7.67 18.40 -17.52
CA ARG A 383 -8.61 19.49 -17.81
C ARG A 383 -9.06 19.63 -19.28
N PRO A 384 -8.19 19.56 -20.31
CA PRO A 384 -8.60 19.63 -21.71
C PRO A 384 -9.28 18.35 -22.24
N ASN A 385 -9.02 17.19 -21.64
CA ASN A 385 -9.50 15.88 -22.11
C ASN A 385 -11.04 15.82 -22.15
N ALA A 386 -11.59 15.29 -23.25
CA ALA A 386 -13.04 15.23 -23.44
C ALA A 386 -13.72 14.26 -22.45
N ARG A 387 -13.09 13.13 -22.16
CA ARG A 387 -13.64 12.11 -21.25
C ARG A 387 -13.72 12.62 -19.82
N SER A 388 -12.66 13.27 -19.32
CA SER A 388 -12.62 13.85 -17.97
C SER A 388 -13.67 14.95 -17.79
N LYS A 389 -13.86 15.81 -18.80
CA LYS A 389 -14.94 16.82 -18.84
C LYS A 389 -16.32 16.17 -18.78
N ALA A 390 -16.54 15.12 -19.57
CA ALA A 390 -17.80 14.39 -19.57
C ALA A 390 -18.09 13.70 -18.22
N MET A 391 -17.05 13.36 -17.45
CA MET A 391 -17.17 12.83 -16.09
C MET A 391 -17.37 13.92 -15.03
N ASN A 392 -17.16 15.19 -15.37
CA ASN A 392 -16.96 16.27 -14.40
C ASN A 392 -15.82 15.98 -13.39
N GLU A 393 -14.76 15.30 -13.85
CA GLU A 393 -13.61 14.89 -13.05
C GLU A 393 -12.32 15.31 -13.79
N ALA A 394 -12.13 16.63 -13.91
CA ALA A 394 -11.11 17.26 -14.74
C ALA A 394 -9.81 17.62 -13.99
N GLU A 395 -9.78 17.43 -12.68
CA GLU A 395 -8.59 17.66 -11.86
C GLU A 395 -7.54 16.58 -12.11
N GLY A 396 -6.31 16.99 -12.41
CA GLY A 396 -5.20 16.05 -12.57
C GLY A 396 -4.17 16.43 -13.62
N GLN A 397 -3.08 15.66 -13.62
CA GLN A 397 -1.98 15.71 -14.58
C GLN A 397 -1.36 14.31 -14.76
N VAL A 398 -0.92 14.00 -15.97
CA VAL A 398 0.07 12.95 -16.25
C VAL A 398 1.43 13.59 -16.49
N LYS A 399 2.48 12.98 -15.94
CA LYS A 399 3.88 13.36 -16.11
C LYS A 399 4.69 12.14 -16.52
N ILE A 400 5.44 12.24 -17.63
CA ILE A 400 6.34 11.19 -18.13
C ILE A 400 7.77 11.73 -18.13
N LEU A 401 8.69 10.88 -17.66
CA LEU A 401 10.12 11.10 -17.64
C LEU A 401 10.79 10.06 -18.53
N ALA A 402 11.50 10.52 -19.55
CA ALA A 402 12.17 9.66 -20.53
C ALA A 402 13.66 9.98 -20.58
N ASP A 403 14.49 8.97 -20.82
CA ASP A 403 15.94 9.14 -20.98
C ASP A 403 16.24 10.09 -22.14
N LYS A 404 17.15 11.03 -21.92
CA LYS A 404 17.40 12.10 -22.90
C LYS A 404 18.02 11.58 -24.20
N LYS A 405 18.75 10.46 -24.17
CA LYS A 405 19.49 9.94 -25.32
C LYS A 405 18.73 8.83 -26.06
N THR A 406 18.06 7.98 -25.30
CA THR A 406 17.43 6.75 -25.80
C THR A 406 15.91 6.82 -25.84
N ASP A 407 15.31 7.87 -25.27
CA ASP A 407 13.87 8.04 -25.09
C ASP A 407 13.18 6.97 -24.23
N LYS A 408 13.95 6.04 -23.64
CA LYS A 408 13.45 4.99 -22.75
C LYS A 408 12.66 5.59 -21.59
N LEU A 409 11.49 5.02 -21.29
CA LEU A 409 10.70 5.40 -20.13
C LEU A 409 11.48 5.16 -18.82
N LEU A 410 11.65 6.21 -18.02
CA LEU A 410 12.34 6.18 -16.73
C LEU A 410 11.37 6.26 -15.55
N GLY A 411 10.26 6.96 -15.73
CA GLY A 411 9.20 7.08 -14.73
C GLY A 411 7.97 7.74 -15.31
N ALA A 412 6.80 7.37 -14.81
CA ALA A 412 5.53 7.97 -15.20
C ALA A 412 4.60 8.07 -14.01
N PHE A 413 3.92 9.21 -13.91
CA PHE A 413 3.10 9.60 -12.78
C PHE A 413 1.75 10.08 -13.28
N ILE A 414 0.69 9.64 -12.62
CA ILE A 414 -0.69 10.01 -12.90
C ILE A 414 -1.27 10.53 -11.59
N PHE A 415 -1.78 11.75 -11.61
CA PHE A 415 -2.69 12.27 -10.59
C PHE A 415 -3.99 12.61 -11.30
N GLY A 416 -5.09 11.94 -10.97
CA GLY A 416 -6.35 12.09 -11.70
C GLY A 416 -7.33 10.94 -11.49
N PRO A 417 -8.50 10.97 -12.13
CA PRO A 417 -9.48 9.89 -12.03
C PRO A 417 -8.91 8.59 -12.61
N ARG A 418 -9.13 7.46 -11.91
CA ARG A 418 -8.74 6.12 -12.35
C ARG A 418 -7.24 5.93 -12.61
N ALA A 419 -6.40 6.70 -11.91
CA ALA A 419 -4.94 6.56 -11.99
C ALA A 419 -4.48 5.13 -11.63
N SER A 420 -5.17 4.49 -10.69
CA SER A 420 -4.89 3.13 -10.21
C SER A 420 -5.01 2.05 -11.30
N ASP A 421 -5.96 2.20 -12.22
CA ASP A 421 -6.10 1.31 -13.38
C ASP A 421 -5.15 1.72 -14.51
N MET A 422 -5.04 3.02 -14.77
CA MET A 422 -4.26 3.56 -15.89
C MET A 422 -2.75 3.29 -15.76
N VAL A 423 -2.22 3.22 -14.55
CA VAL A 423 -0.79 2.95 -14.33
C VAL A 423 -0.35 1.57 -14.83
N ALA A 424 -1.29 0.62 -15.00
CA ALA A 424 -0.98 -0.71 -15.52
C ALA A 424 -0.39 -0.65 -16.94
N GLU A 425 -0.87 0.28 -17.79
CA GLU A 425 -0.32 0.53 -19.13
C GLU A 425 1.17 0.89 -19.05
N LEU A 426 1.52 1.78 -18.11
CA LEU A 426 2.87 2.28 -17.91
C LEU A 426 3.80 1.23 -17.29
N ALA A 427 3.28 0.40 -16.40
CA ALA A 427 4.02 -0.72 -15.83
C ALA A 427 4.40 -1.73 -16.92
N VAL A 428 3.45 -2.06 -17.80
CA VAL A 428 3.71 -2.93 -18.97
C VAL A 428 4.71 -2.28 -19.92
N ALA A 429 4.55 -0.99 -20.25
CA ALA A 429 5.49 -0.27 -21.09
C ALA A 429 6.92 -0.31 -20.53
N MET A 430 7.07 -0.17 -19.21
CA MET A 430 8.36 -0.26 -18.55
C MET A 430 8.97 -1.67 -18.60
N GLU A 431 8.15 -2.71 -18.48
CA GLU A 431 8.57 -4.11 -18.59
C GLU A 431 9.16 -4.41 -19.97
N PHE A 432 8.54 -3.90 -21.03
CA PHE A 432 9.05 -4.02 -22.40
C PHE A 432 10.19 -3.04 -22.74
N GLY A 433 10.59 -2.18 -21.79
CA GLY A 433 11.61 -1.18 -22.02
C GLY A 433 11.23 -0.11 -23.05
N ALA A 434 9.93 0.18 -23.18
CA ALA A 434 9.38 1.10 -24.17
C ALA A 434 9.96 2.52 -24.03
N SER A 435 9.98 3.23 -25.15
CA SER A 435 10.24 4.66 -25.23
C SER A 435 8.98 5.50 -24.99
N ALA A 436 9.13 6.82 -24.78
CA ALA A 436 7.99 7.72 -24.79
C ALA A 436 7.34 7.79 -26.19
N GLU A 437 8.13 7.69 -27.26
CA GLU A 437 7.63 7.60 -28.63
C GLU A 437 6.73 6.37 -28.85
N ASP A 438 7.09 5.19 -28.33
CA ASP A 438 6.27 3.98 -28.45
C ASP A 438 4.88 4.17 -27.84
N ILE A 439 4.80 4.79 -26.65
CA ILE A 439 3.54 5.13 -25.98
C ILE A 439 2.77 6.16 -26.82
N ALA A 440 3.44 7.23 -27.26
CA ALA A 440 2.82 8.31 -28.03
C ALA A 440 2.23 7.84 -29.37
N ARG A 441 2.85 6.85 -30.02
CA ARG A 441 2.39 6.29 -31.31
C ARG A 441 1.38 5.17 -31.16
N SER A 442 1.19 4.63 -29.96
CA SER A 442 0.21 3.58 -29.71
C SER A 442 -1.23 4.10 -29.76
N PHE A 443 -2.15 3.24 -30.21
CA PHE A 443 -3.57 3.57 -30.21
C PHE A 443 -4.09 3.65 -28.78
N HIS A 444 -4.68 4.80 -28.45
CA HIS A 444 -5.46 5.01 -27.25
C HIS A 444 -6.90 5.27 -27.70
N ALA A 445 -7.86 4.54 -27.13
CA ALA A 445 -9.25 4.67 -27.53
C ALA A 445 -9.78 6.09 -27.23
N HIS A 446 -10.69 6.58 -28.09
CA HIS A 446 -11.28 7.91 -27.94
C HIS A 446 -12.81 7.81 -27.76
N PRO A 447 -13.43 8.54 -26.81
CA PRO A 447 -12.78 9.34 -25.76
C PRO A 447 -12.42 8.47 -24.53
N THR A 448 -11.18 8.52 -24.07
CA THR A 448 -10.74 7.88 -22.81
C THR A 448 -9.82 8.77 -21.98
N LEU A 449 -9.66 8.41 -20.70
CA LEU A 449 -8.68 9.07 -19.81
C LEU A 449 -7.24 8.71 -20.19
N ALA A 450 -7.02 7.53 -20.79
CA ALA A 450 -5.71 7.07 -21.24
C ALA A 450 -5.11 8.01 -22.31
N GLU A 451 -5.92 8.75 -23.06
CA GLU A 451 -5.42 9.76 -24.01
C GLU A 451 -4.53 10.82 -23.34
N VAL A 452 -4.70 11.09 -22.04
CA VAL A 452 -3.82 12.02 -21.30
C VAL A 452 -2.41 11.45 -21.16
N ILE A 453 -2.25 10.12 -21.07
CA ILE A 453 -0.94 9.45 -21.09
C ILE A 453 -0.28 9.65 -22.45
N LYS A 454 -1.02 9.39 -23.54
CA LYS A 454 -0.55 9.61 -24.91
C LYS A 454 -0.06 11.04 -25.14
N GLU A 455 -0.85 12.04 -24.74
CA GLU A 455 -0.46 13.45 -24.88
C GLU A 455 0.76 13.80 -24.01
N ALA A 456 0.87 13.25 -22.80
CA ALA A 456 2.06 13.44 -21.97
C ALA A 456 3.31 12.81 -22.59
N ALA A 457 3.16 11.67 -23.29
CA ALA A 457 4.24 11.01 -24.00
C ALA A 457 4.69 11.84 -25.21
N MET A 458 3.76 12.35 -26.02
CA MET A 458 4.06 13.29 -27.11
C MET A 458 4.74 14.58 -26.61
N ALA A 459 4.34 15.06 -25.44
CA ALA A 459 4.91 16.26 -24.84
C ALA A 459 6.39 16.12 -24.45
N VAL A 460 6.91 14.89 -24.28
CA VAL A 460 8.34 14.62 -24.05
C VAL A 460 9.19 15.24 -25.18
N ASP A 461 8.72 15.12 -26.43
CA ASP A 461 9.34 15.70 -27.63
C ASP A 461 8.54 16.86 -28.25
N LYS A 462 7.67 17.49 -27.45
CA LYS A 462 6.99 18.76 -27.77
C LYS A 462 6.10 18.72 -29.03
N TRP A 463 5.42 17.61 -29.27
CA TRP A 463 4.48 17.47 -30.39
C TRP A 463 3.09 17.01 -29.94
N ALA A 464 2.73 17.25 -28.68
CA ALA A 464 1.38 17.03 -28.16
C ALA A 464 0.35 17.84 -28.97
N ILE A 465 -0.81 17.24 -29.20
CA ILE A 465 -1.85 17.76 -30.11
C ILE A 465 -2.92 18.54 -29.34
N HIS A 466 -3.22 18.13 -28.11
CA HIS A 466 -4.32 18.67 -27.30
C HIS A 466 -3.87 19.30 -25.98
N ALA A 467 -2.59 19.68 -25.88
CA ALA A 467 -1.95 20.19 -24.66
C ALA A 467 -2.30 21.65 -24.32
#